data_AF-A0A5M9TPE8-F1
#
_entry.id   AF-A0A5M9TPE8-F1
#
_cell.length_a   1.000
_cell.length_b   1.000
_cell.length_c   1.000
_cell.angle_alpha   90.00
_cell.angle_beta   90.00
_cell.angle_gamma   90.00
#
_symmetry.space_group_name_H-M   'P 1'
#
loop_
_entity.id
_entity.type
_entity.pdbx_description
1 polymer ?
#
loop_
_entity_poly.entity_id
_entity_poly.type
_entity_poly.pdbx_seq_one_letter_code
_entity_poly.pdbx_strand_id
1 'polypeptide(L)'
;MGRISVSLSDLRRAVQQCEQLQQRLVQQEQKMRSIHGRLRQDWVGRSAEELTYKMQSFVEGASVKLTELETHKEELKQYIRKMEEADREDQRNRSRIQ
;
A
#
# COMPACT_ATOMS: atom_id res chain seq x y z
N MET A 1 27.31 4.40 -13.31
CA MET A 1 26.04 4.40 -12.55
C MET A 1 26.39 4.24 -11.07
N GLY A 2 26.06 5.22 -10.24
CA GLY A 2 26.37 5.19 -8.80
C GLY A 2 25.41 4.29 -8.01
N ARG A 3 25.87 3.70 -6.91
CA ARG A 3 25.09 2.84 -6.00
C ARG A 3 23.74 3.46 -5.57
N ILE A 4 23.66 4.79 -5.49
CA ILE A 4 22.45 5.54 -5.08
C ILE A 4 21.35 5.47 -6.15
N SER A 5 21.71 5.51 -7.44
CA SER A 5 20.75 5.42 -8.55
C SER A 5 20.05 4.07 -8.64
N VAL A 6 20.75 2.97 -8.35
CA VAL A 6 20.16 1.62 -8.31
C VAL A 6 19.22 1.47 -7.12
N SER A 7 19.62 2.01 -5.97
CA SER A 7 18.78 2.02 -4.76
C SER A 7 17.48 2.83 -4.95
N LEU A 8 17.54 3.98 -5.65
CA LEU A 8 16.35 4.78 -5.98
C LEU A 8 15.35 4.04 -6.88
N SER A 9 15.83 3.30 -7.89
CA SER A 9 14.95 2.51 -8.75
C SER A 9 14.23 1.40 -7.99
N ASP A 10 14.92 0.73 -7.07
CA ASP A 10 14.32 -0.34 -6.26
C ASP A 10 13.26 0.21 -5.29
N LEU A 11 13.52 1.36 -4.68
CA LEU A 11 12.57 2.00 -3.77
C LEU A 11 11.32 2.49 -4.51
N ARG A 12 11.48 3.07 -5.71
CA ARG A 12 10.34 3.45 -6.57
C ARG A 12 9.52 2.22 -6.98
N ARG A 13 10.17 1.09 -7.26
CA ARG A 13 9.49 -0.17 -7.54
C ARG A 13 8.72 -0.68 -6.32
N ALA A 14 9.29 -0.57 -5.12
CA ALA A 14 8.61 -0.94 -3.88
C ALA A 14 7.35 -0.10 -3.63
N VAL A 15 7.40 1.21 -3.92
CA VAL A 15 6.21 2.10 -3.86
C VAL A 15 5.12 1.63 -4.82
N GLN A 16 5.47 1.30 -6.08
CA GLN A 16 4.51 0.79 -7.06
C GLN A 16 3.89 -0.55 -6.62
N GLN A 17 4.68 -1.43 -6.00
CA GLN A 17 4.16 -2.69 -5.46
C GLN A 17 3.18 -2.44 -4.31
N CYS A 18 3.45 -1.49 -3.42
CA CYS A 18 2.52 -1.09 -2.36
C CYS A 18 1.20 -0.57 -2.95
N GLU A 19 1.26 0.29 -3.98
CA GLU A 19 0.05 0.81 -4.66
C GLU A 19 -0.76 -0.31 -5.32
N GLN A 20 -0.10 -1.29 -5.97
CA GLN A 20 -0.78 -2.46 -6.54
C GLN A 20 -1.45 -3.33 -5.46
N LEU A 21 -0.80 -3.53 -4.31
CA LEU A 21 -1.36 -4.28 -3.19
C LEU A 21 -2.57 -3.55 -2.60
N GLN A 22 -2.50 -2.23 -2.44
CA GLN A 22 -3.63 -1.41 -1.99
C GLN A 22 -4.84 -1.56 -2.93
N GLN A 23 -4.63 -1.42 -4.24
CA GLN A 23 -5.70 -1.58 -5.23
C GLN A 23 -6.36 -2.96 -5.17
N ARG A 24 -5.56 -4.02 -5.04
CA ARG A 24 -6.07 -5.39 -4.90
C ARG A 24 -6.89 -5.57 -3.62
N LEU A 25 -6.44 -5.00 -2.50
CA LEU A 25 -7.15 -5.10 -1.24
C LEU A 25 -8.50 -4.39 -1.29
N VAL A 26 -8.55 -3.18 -1.88
CA VAL A 26 -9.80 -2.43 -2.09
C VAL A 26 -10.78 -3.21 -2.97
N GLN A 27 -10.30 -3.82 -4.06
CA GLN A 27 -11.15 -4.66 -4.91
C GLN A 27 -11.70 -5.88 -4.17
N GLN A 28 -10.87 -6.54 -3.34
CA GLN A 28 -11.31 -7.66 -2.52
C GLN A 28 -12.36 -7.24 -1.49
N GLU A 29 -12.17 -6.11 -0.82
CA GLU A 29 -13.12 -5.56 0.15
C GLU A 29 -14.47 -5.25 -0.52
N GLN A 30 -14.46 -4.56 -1.66
CA GLN A 30 -15.69 -4.25 -2.42
C GLN A 30 -16.42 -5.52 -2.86
N LYS A 31 -15.68 -6.53 -3.34
CA LYS A 31 -16.26 -7.82 -3.71
C LYS A 31 -16.89 -8.51 -2.51
N MET A 32 -16.22 -8.48 -1.36
CA MET A 32 -16.73 -9.07 -0.11
C MET A 32 -18.01 -8.37 0.35
N ARG A 33 -18.03 -7.03 0.34
CA ARG A 33 -19.22 -6.23 0.67
C ARG A 33 -20.40 -6.52 -0.27
N SER A 34 -20.13 -6.67 -1.57
CA SER A 34 -21.16 -7.03 -2.55
C SER A 34 -21.75 -8.42 -2.29
N ILE A 35 -20.89 -9.42 -2.02
CA ILE A 35 -21.33 -10.78 -1.67
C ILE A 35 -22.15 -10.74 -0.37
N HIS A 36 -21.70 -9.99 0.64
CA HIS A 36 -22.41 -9.87 1.92
C HIS A 36 -23.80 -9.27 1.73
N GLY A 37 -23.90 -8.17 0.97
CA GLY A 37 -25.17 -7.51 0.69
C GLY A 37 -26.18 -8.43 -0.01
N ARG A 38 -25.72 -9.26 -0.94
CA ARG A 38 -26.57 -10.27 -1.61
C ARG A 38 -27.01 -11.37 -0.67
N LEU A 39 -26.08 -11.94 0.10
CA LEU A 39 -26.37 -13.04 1.01
C LEU A 39 -27.35 -12.62 2.11
N ARG A 40 -27.25 -11.38 2.60
CA ARG A 40 -28.10 -10.87 3.69
C ARG A 40 -29.60 -10.79 3.34
N GLN A 41 -29.97 -10.75 2.07
CA GLN A 41 -31.36 -10.62 1.65
C GLN A 41 -32.18 -11.88 1.92
N ASP A 42 -31.61 -13.05 1.64
CA ASP A 42 -32.34 -14.33 1.68
C ASP A 42 -31.76 -15.36 2.65
N TRP A 43 -30.58 -15.10 3.23
CA TRP A 43 -29.88 -16.08 4.06
C TRP A 43 -29.94 -15.73 5.54
N VAL A 44 -30.69 -16.54 6.30
CA VAL A 44 -30.91 -16.39 7.74
C VAL A 44 -30.51 -17.69 8.46
N GLY A 45 -29.99 -17.55 9.68
CA GLY A 45 -29.61 -18.67 10.55
C GLY A 45 -28.16 -18.60 11.03
N ARG A 46 -27.76 -19.55 11.87
CA ARG A 46 -26.47 -19.55 12.57
C ARG A 46 -25.25 -19.48 11.62
N SER A 47 -25.32 -20.13 10.47
CA SER A 47 -24.26 -20.08 9.46
C SER A 47 -24.14 -18.71 8.78
N ALA A 48 -25.25 -17.99 8.64
CA ALA A 48 -25.26 -16.63 8.07
C ALA A 48 -24.66 -15.62 9.06
N GLU A 49 -24.94 -15.79 10.35
CA GLU A 49 -24.33 -15.01 11.44
C GLU A 49 -22.82 -15.25 11.51
N GLU A 50 -22.39 -16.51 11.47
CA GLU A 50 -20.97 -16.86 11.53
C GLU A 50 -20.19 -16.34 10.32
N LEU A 51 -20.77 -16.43 9.10
CA LEU A 51 -20.13 -15.85 7.92
C LEU A 51 -20.10 -14.32 8.01
N THR A 52 -21.17 -13.67 8.45
CA THR A 52 -21.21 -12.21 8.64
C THR A 52 -20.12 -11.75 9.59
N TYR A 53 -19.92 -12.45 10.70
CA TYR A 53 -18.83 -12.16 11.63
C TYR A 53 -17.46 -12.27 10.96
N LYS A 54 -17.18 -13.38 10.26
CA LYS A 54 -15.92 -13.57 9.51
C LYS A 54 -15.70 -12.50 8.45
N MET A 55 -16.75 -12.10 7.74
CA MET A 55 -16.72 -11.03 6.73
C MET A 55 -16.39 -9.69 7.36
N GLN A 56 -16.98 -9.39 8.51
CA GLN A 56 -16.73 -8.15 9.22
C GLN A 56 -15.28 -8.08 9.74
N SER A 57 -14.80 -9.15 10.37
CA SER A 57 -13.39 -9.26 10.78
C SER A 57 -12.42 -9.13 9.60
N PHE A 58 -12.76 -9.68 8.43
CA PHE A 58 -11.96 -9.51 7.22
C PHE A 58 -11.90 -8.05 6.77
N VAL A 59 -13.04 -7.34 6.73
CA VAL A 59 -13.11 -5.92 6.32
C VAL A 59 -12.35 -5.01 7.29
N GLU A 60 -12.49 -5.26 8.59
CA GLU A 60 -11.75 -4.54 9.63
C GLU A 60 -10.24 -4.78 9.50
N GLY A 61 -9.82 -6.04 9.34
CA GLY A 61 -8.42 -6.38 9.10
C GLY A 61 -7.87 -5.80 7.80
N ALA A 62 -8.66 -5.77 6.73
CA ALA A 62 -8.28 -5.16 5.45
C ALA A 62 -8.06 -3.64 5.60
N SER A 63 -8.93 -2.97 6.35
CA SER A 63 -8.79 -1.53 6.64
C SER A 63 -7.49 -1.22 7.37
N VAL A 64 -7.15 -2.02 8.39
CA VAL A 64 -5.86 -1.89 9.11
C VAL A 64 -4.68 -2.08 8.17
N LYS A 65 -4.72 -3.11 7.31
CA LYS A 65 -3.65 -3.38 6.34
C LYS A 65 -3.52 -2.28 5.28
N LEU A 66 -4.61 -1.65 4.88
CA LEU A 66 -4.58 -0.47 3.99
C LEU A 66 -3.86 0.70 4.64
N THR A 67 -4.18 1.00 5.90
CA THR A 67 -3.51 2.06 6.66
C THR A 67 -2.02 1.77 6.82
N GLU A 68 -1.65 0.54 7.20
CA GLU A 68 -0.24 0.14 7.28
C GLU A 68 0.49 0.33 5.94
N LEU A 69 -0.11 -0.13 4.83
CA LEU A 69 0.48 0.05 3.49
C LEU A 69 0.63 1.52 3.11
N GLU A 70 -0.32 2.38 3.49
CA GLU A 70 -0.23 3.82 3.22
C GLU A 70 0.92 4.46 4.00
N THR A 71 1.08 4.12 5.28
CA THR A 71 2.19 4.58 6.10
C THR A 71 3.54 4.18 5.50
N HIS A 72 3.72 2.90 5.16
CA HIS A 72 4.98 2.41 4.56
C HIS A 72 5.26 3.09 3.22
N LYS A 73 4.23 3.31 2.39
CA LYS A 73 4.36 4.03 1.12
C LYS A 73 4.84 5.46 1.33
N GLU A 74 4.30 6.16 2.31
CA GLU A 74 4.69 7.54 2.61
C GLU A 74 6.13 7.63 3.15
N GLU A 75 6.52 6.69 4.02
CA GLU A 75 7.90 6.57 4.49
C GLU A 75 8.89 6.36 3.34
N LEU A 76 8.57 5.46 2.40
CA LEU A 76 9.37 5.22 1.19
C LEU A 76 9.47 6.49 0.33
N LYS A 77 8.36 7.21 0.13
CA LYS A 77 8.35 8.48 -0.63
C LYS A 77 9.24 9.54 0.02
N GLN A 78 9.18 9.67 1.34
CA GLN A 78 10.04 10.60 2.07
C GLN A 78 11.52 10.22 1.97
N TYR A 79 11.83 8.93 2.08
CA TYR A 79 13.20 8.44 1.93
C TYR A 79 13.76 8.71 0.52
N ILE A 80 12.96 8.45 -0.52
CA ILE A 80 13.32 8.77 -1.91
C ILE A 80 13.65 10.26 -2.06
N ARG A 81 12.81 11.16 -1.54
CA ARG A 81 13.05 12.62 -1.61
C ARG A 81 14.37 13.03 -0.96
N LYS A 82 14.67 12.48 0.22
CA LYS A 82 15.94 12.75 0.92
C LYS A 82 17.16 12.30 0.11
N MET A 83 17.08 11.11 -0.51
CA MET A 83 18.18 10.64 -1.36
C MET A 83 18.35 11.48 -2.63
N GLU A 84 17.25 11.95 -3.24
CA GLU A 84 17.29 12.86 -4.40
C GLU A 84 17.84 14.25 -4.05
N GLU A 85 17.60 14.73 -2.83
CA GLU A 85 18.21 15.97 -2.32
C GLU A 85 19.72 15.80 -2.11
N ALA A 86 20.14 14.71 -1.46
CA ALA A 86 21.55 14.39 -1.26
C ALA A 86 22.29 14.26 -2.60
N ASP A 87 21.72 13.56 -3.59
CA ASP A 87 22.30 13.44 -4.93
C ASP A 87 22.45 14.79 -5.63
N ARG A 88 21.47 15.70 -5.48
CA ARG A 88 21.52 17.05 -6.04
C ARG A 88 22.58 17.92 -5.37
N GLU A 89 22.74 17.80 -4.06
CA GLU A 89 23.76 18.54 -3.30
C GLU A 89 25.17 18.06 -3.66
N ASP A 90 25.38 16.75 -3.75
CA ASP A 90 26.64 16.15 -4.20
C ASP A 90 27.04 16.62 -5.60
N GLN A 91 26.09 16.66 -6.53
CA GLN A 91 26.32 17.17 -7.88
C GLN A 91 26.70 18.66 -7.88
N ARG A 92 26.00 19.50 -7.10
CA ARG A 92 26.34 20.93 -6.97
C ARG A 92 27.72 21.16 -6.39
N ASN A 93 28.11 20.38 -5.38
CA ASN A 93 29.45 20.48 -4.78
C ASN A 93 30.54 20.07 -5.76
N ARG A 94 30.32 19.01 -6.56
CA ARG A 94 31.28 18.60 -7.61
C ARG A 94 31.43 19.65 -8.70
N SER A 95 30.35 20.29 -9.13
CA SER A 95 30.38 21.37 -10.13
C SER A 95 31.01 22.68 -9.64
N ARG A 96 31.19 22.86 -8.33
CA ARG A 96 31.85 24.03 -7.73
C ARG A 96 33.37 23.88 -7.57
N ILE A 97 33.88 22.65 -7.69
CA ILE A 97 35.29 22.30 -7.49
C ILE A 97 36.02 22.15 -8.85
N GLN A 98 35.29 22.18 -9.97
CA GLN A 98 35.82 22.33 -11.33
C GLN A 98 35.79 23.80 -11.76
#